data_AF-A0A976JN84-F1
#
_entry.id   AF-A0A976JN84-F1
#
_cell.length_a   1.000
_cell.length_b   1.000
_cell.length_c   1.000
_cell.angle_alpha   90.00
_cell.angle_beta   90.00
_cell.angle_gamma   90.00
#
_symmetry.space_group_name_H-M   'P 1'
#
loop_
_entity.id
_entity.type
_entity.pdbx_description
1 polymer ?
#
loop_
_entity_poly.entity_id
_entity_poly.type
_entity_poly.pdbx_seq_one_letter_code
_entity_poly.pdbx_strand_id
1 'polypeptide(L)'
;MMFWLREETKDNERRTPLTPENAKKLIAQTGCTIHVGSSNERIFRDQEYRSVGCKIVPPESWRNAPEQDYILGLKELPEDNLPLPHNHIYFAHIFKGQEGAKGLFERFRSGGGKLFDLEFLMDENNRRVAAFGRWAGFVGAAMAVDRYYQKHAGTKHALPFKYFENKDLLIEYIREKQQKQNKHPKSIIIGAKGRCGSGA
;
A
#
# COMPACT_ATOMS: atom_id res chain seq x y z
N MET A 1 -21.04 -3.23 12.10
CA MET A 1 -19.63 -3.54 11.76
C MET A 1 -18.87 -2.23 11.62
N MET A 2 -17.68 -2.15 12.21
CA MET A 2 -16.86 -0.93 12.28
C MET A 2 -15.45 -1.24 11.81
N PHE A 3 -14.89 -0.37 10.98
CA PHE A 3 -13.50 -0.44 10.52
C PHE A 3 -12.71 0.77 10.99
N TRP A 4 -11.46 0.52 11.36
CA TRP A 4 -10.47 1.53 11.69
C TRP A 4 -9.35 1.45 10.67
N LEU A 5 -9.35 2.35 9.69
CA LEU A 5 -8.22 2.52 8.78
C LEU A 5 -7.11 3.24 9.52
N ARG A 6 -6.12 2.48 10.02
CA ARG A 6 -4.97 3.05 10.71
C ARG A 6 -4.05 3.79 9.73
N GLU A 7 -3.36 4.78 10.24
CA GLU A 7 -2.21 5.40 9.57
C GLU A 7 -1.04 4.40 9.43
N GLU A 8 -0.24 4.57 8.38
CA GLU A 8 1.01 3.81 8.23
C GLU A 8 2.15 4.56 8.91
N THR A 9 3.00 3.81 9.61
CA THR A 9 4.17 4.34 10.32
C THR A 9 5.48 4.09 9.59
N LYS A 10 5.47 3.27 8.55
CA LYS A 10 6.65 2.97 7.74
C LYS A 10 7.02 4.17 6.88
N ASP A 11 8.28 4.59 6.97
CA ASP A 11 8.80 5.70 6.17
C ASP A 11 8.49 5.54 4.67
N ASN A 12 7.99 6.63 4.07
CA ASN A 12 7.61 6.71 2.67
C ASN A 12 6.46 5.77 2.24
N GLU A 13 5.75 5.14 3.17
CA GLU A 13 4.53 4.40 2.85
C GLU A 13 3.34 5.35 2.67
N ARG A 14 3.13 5.78 1.43
CA ARG A 14 2.03 6.69 1.07
C ARG A 14 0.75 5.97 0.67
N ARG A 15 0.79 4.64 0.49
CA ARG A 15 -0.37 3.86 0.05
C ARG A 15 -1.32 3.62 1.23
N THR A 16 -2.53 3.20 0.89
CA THR A 16 -3.57 2.85 1.84
C THR A 16 -4.32 1.62 1.32
N PRO A 17 -4.76 0.70 2.18
CA PRO A 17 -5.54 -0.46 1.76
C PRO A 17 -6.97 -0.10 1.34
N LEU A 18 -7.46 1.10 1.71
CA LEU A 18 -8.81 1.55 1.42
C LEU A 18 -8.80 2.99 0.91
N THR A 19 -9.08 3.18 -0.39
CA THR A 19 -9.21 4.52 -0.99
C THR A 19 -10.52 5.19 -0.56
N PRO A 20 -10.63 6.53 -0.63
CA PRO A 20 -11.89 7.23 -0.38
C PRO A 20 -13.06 6.71 -1.24
N GLU A 21 -12.81 6.43 -2.52
CA GLU A 21 -13.82 5.86 -3.42
C GLU A 21 -14.31 4.49 -2.95
N ASN A 22 -13.39 3.61 -2.52
CA ASN A 22 -13.76 2.29 -2.02
C ASN A 22 -14.41 2.36 -0.64
N ALA A 23 -14.02 3.32 0.20
CA ALA A 23 -14.68 3.58 1.47
C ALA A 23 -16.15 3.99 1.25
N LYS A 24 -16.40 4.90 0.29
CA LYS A 24 -17.77 5.29 -0.10
C LYS A 24 -18.61 4.08 -0.51
N LYS A 25 -18.06 3.22 -1.37
CA LYS A 25 -18.73 1.99 -1.83
C LYS A 25 -19.04 1.05 -0.68
N LEU A 26 -18.06 0.82 0.20
CA LEU A 26 -18.20 -0.07 1.34
C LEU A 26 -19.28 0.42 2.32
N ILE A 27 -19.30 1.72 2.63
CA ILE A 27 -20.33 2.35 3.46
C ILE A 27 -21.70 2.18 2.82
N ALA A 28 -21.85 2.49 1.53
CA ALA A 28 -23.12 2.40 0.83
C ALA A 28 -23.67 0.96 0.74
N GLN A 29 -22.79 -0.03 0.59
CA GLN A 29 -23.18 -1.44 0.45
C GLN A 29 -23.49 -2.13 1.77
N THR A 30 -22.84 -1.73 2.86
CA THR A 30 -22.88 -2.48 4.13
C THR A 30 -23.44 -1.69 5.31
N GLY A 31 -23.56 -0.37 5.18
CA GLY A 31 -23.90 0.51 6.29
C GLY A 31 -22.82 0.56 7.39
N CYS A 32 -21.61 0.06 7.14
CA CYS A 32 -20.53 0.10 8.13
C CYS A 32 -20.10 1.54 8.42
N THR A 33 -19.55 1.76 9.61
CA THR A 33 -18.85 3.01 9.92
C THR A 33 -17.34 2.80 9.76
N ILE A 34 -16.65 3.82 9.25
CA ILE A 34 -15.21 3.78 8.99
C ILE A 34 -14.56 4.96 9.71
N HIS A 35 -13.73 4.65 10.69
CA HIS A 35 -12.82 5.59 11.33
C HIS A 35 -11.50 5.59 10.58
N VAL A 36 -10.94 6.75 10.31
CA VAL A 36 -9.69 6.91 9.56
C VAL A 36 -8.71 7.68 10.43
N GLY A 37 -7.59 7.04 10.79
CA GLY A 37 -6.47 7.71 11.43
C GLY A 37 -5.95 8.82 10.52
N SER A 38 -5.87 10.03 11.06
CA SER A 38 -5.31 11.19 10.36
C SER A 38 -3.87 10.91 9.94
N SER A 39 -3.50 11.30 8.72
CA SER A 39 -2.14 11.07 8.21
C SER A 39 -1.75 12.14 7.20
N ASN A 40 -0.56 12.71 7.38
CA ASN A 40 0.04 13.65 6.44
C ASN A 40 0.88 12.95 5.35
N GLU A 41 1.23 11.67 5.53
CA GLU A 41 2.05 10.91 4.57
C GLU A 41 1.21 10.15 3.54
N ARG A 42 0.00 9.72 3.91
CA ARG A 42 -0.94 9.03 3.01
C ARG A 42 -1.24 9.91 1.79
N ILE A 43 -1.24 9.31 0.60
CA ILE A 43 -1.46 10.03 -0.67
C ILE A 43 -2.86 10.68 -0.75
N PHE A 44 -3.85 10.10 -0.08
CA PHE A 44 -5.20 10.65 0.05
C PHE A 44 -5.33 11.47 1.32
N ARG A 45 -5.84 12.69 1.15
CA ARG A 45 -6.05 13.65 2.23
C ARG A 45 -7.24 13.25 3.10
N ASP A 46 -7.18 13.57 4.38
CA ASP A 46 -8.27 13.34 5.33
C ASP A 46 -9.61 13.92 4.86
N GLN A 47 -9.58 15.06 4.17
CA GLN A 47 -10.79 15.69 3.66
C GLN A 47 -11.51 14.84 2.60
N GLU A 48 -10.77 14.04 1.82
CA GLU A 48 -11.35 13.12 0.84
C GLU A 48 -12.10 11.97 1.51
N TYR A 49 -11.64 11.53 2.68
CA TYR A 49 -12.36 10.55 3.49
C TYR A 49 -13.58 11.17 4.20
N ARG A 50 -13.45 12.40 4.72
CA ARG A 50 -14.61 13.12 5.32
C ARG A 50 -15.75 13.29 4.32
N SER A 51 -15.42 13.65 3.08
CA SER A 51 -16.44 13.92 2.05
C SER A 51 -17.24 12.68 1.62
N VAL A 52 -16.73 11.47 1.93
CA VAL A 52 -17.41 10.20 1.65
C VAL A 52 -18.04 9.56 2.89
N GLY A 53 -18.11 10.28 4.02
CA GLY A 53 -18.79 9.85 5.24
C GLY A 53 -17.91 9.08 6.24
N CYS A 54 -16.58 9.05 6.05
CA CYS A 54 -15.68 8.52 7.07
C CYS A 54 -15.48 9.50 8.22
N LYS A 55 -15.20 8.98 9.42
CA LYS A 55 -14.86 9.78 10.61
C LYS A 55 -13.34 9.86 10.75
N ILE A 56 -12.78 11.07 10.71
CA ILE A 56 -11.35 11.25 10.95
C ILE A 56 -11.09 11.26 12.45
N VAL A 57 -10.13 10.46 12.89
CA VAL A 57 -9.69 10.35 14.29
C VAL A 57 -8.20 10.66 14.40
N PRO A 58 -7.70 11.03 15.60
CA PRO A 58 -6.27 11.17 15.82
C PRO A 58 -5.49 9.89 15.43
N PRO A 59 -4.21 10.00 15.03
CA PRO A 59 -3.34 8.84 14.84
C PRO A 59 -3.36 7.91 16.06
N GLU A 60 -3.14 6.62 15.84
CA GLU A 60 -3.13 5.56 16.86
C GLU A 60 -4.43 5.33 17.65
N SER A 61 -5.52 6.07 17.36
CA SER A 61 -6.82 5.89 18.03
C SER A 61 -7.38 4.47 17.92
N TRP A 62 -6.95 3.73 16.88
CA TRP A 62 -7.31 2.33 16.66
C TRP A 62 -6.92 1.42 17.84
N ARG A 63 -5.89 1.78 18.63
CA ARG A 63 -5.46 1.02 19.81
C ARG A 63 -6.53 0.98 20.92
N ASN A 64 -7.43 1.97 20.93
CA ASN A 64 -8.53 2.08 21.89
C ASN A 64 -9.88 1.70 21.28
N ALA A 65 -9.89 1.10 20.09
CA ALA A 65 -11.12 0.63 19.46
C ALA A 65 -11.78 -0.47 20.31
N PRO A 66 -13.10 -0.65 20.22
CA PRO A 66 -13.76 -1.85 20.72
C PRO A 66 -13.17 -3.14 20.12
N GLU A 67 -13.03 -4.20 20.91
CA GLU A 67 -12.35 -5.45 20.52
C GLU A 67 -12.98 -6.14 19.29
N GLN A 68 -14.30 -6.00 19.11
CA GLN A 68 -15.03 -6.57 17.98
C GLN A 68 -14.78 -5.85 16.64
N ASP A 69 -14.12 -4.70 16.66
CA ASP A 69 -13.86 -3.89 15.47
C ASP A 69 -12.68 -4.43 14.66
N TYR A 70 -12.58 -3.98 13.41
CA TYR A 70 -11.52 -4.39 12.50
C TYR A 70 -10.53 -3.25 12.26
N ILE A 71 -9.25 -3.52 12.53
CA ILE A 71 -8.15 -2.61 12.25
C ILE A 71 -7.58 -2.94 10.88
N LEU A 72 -7.76 -2.03 9.93
CA LEU A 72 -7.30 -2.16 8.56
C LEU A 72 -6.04 -1.32 8.35
N GLY A 73 -4.97 -1.96 7.88
CA GLY A 73 -3.71 -1.32 7.50
C GLY A 73 -3.08 -2.02 6.31
N LEU A 74 -1.94 -1.52 5.86
CA LEU A 74 -1.20 -2.07 4.74
C LEU A 74 0.12 -2.71 5.18
N LYS A 75 0.94 -2.00 5.96
CA LYS A 75 2.27 -2.48 6.36
C LYS A 75 2.29 -3.08 7.75
N GLU A 76 3.47 -3.47 8.21
CA GLU A 76 3.68 -4.08 9.51
C GLU A 76 3.30 -3.11 10.64
N LEU A 77 2.93 -3.63 11.81
CA LEU A 77 2.70 -2.82 13.01
C LEU A 77 4.05 -2.37 13.60
N PRO A 78 4.08 -1.28 14.39
CA PRO A 78 5.25 -0.94 15.19
C PRO A 78 5.72 -2.13 16.02
N GLU A 79 7.04 -2.26 16.14
CA GLU A 79 7.70 -3.23 17.03
C GLU A 79 7.53 -2.74 18.48
N ASP A 80 6.39 -3.08 19.06
CA ASP A 80 6.11 -2.93 20.48
C ASP A 80 5.69 -4.30 21.06
N ASN A 81 5.70 -4.41 22.39
CA ASN A 81 5.33 -5.64 23.10
C ASN A 81 3.88 -5.61 23.61
N LEU A 82 3.03 -4.73 23.07
CA LEU A 82 1.65 -4.60 23.53
C LEU A 82 0.79 -5.74 22.98
N PRO A 83 -0.09 -6.34 23.81
CA PRO A 83 -1.10 -7.28 23.35
C PRO A 83 -1.98 -6.68 22.25
N LEU A 84 -2.41 -7.50 21.30
CA LEU A 84 -3.30 -7.11 20.20
C LEU A 84 -4.66 -7.77 20.38
N PRO A 85 -5.67 -7.03 20.91
CA PRO A 85 -6.99 -7.61 21.18
C PRO A 85 -7.93 -7.57 19.96
N HIS A 86 -7.63 -6.73 18.97
CA HIS A 86 -8.52 -6.51 17.83
C HIS A 86 -8.35 -7.52 16.69
N ASN A 87 -9.29 -7.49 15.75
CA ASN A 87 -9.14 -8.14 14.45
C ASN A 87 -8.32 -7.26 13.51
N HIS A 88 -7.17 -7.70 13.06
CA HIS A 88 -6.28 -6.95 12.19
C HIS A 88 -6.24 -7.49 10.76
N ILE A 89 -6.25 -6.58 9.78
CA ILE A 89 -6.16 -6.89 8.35
C ILE A 89 -5.00 -6.07 7.75
N TYR A 90 -3.86 -6.68 7.46
CA TYR A 90 -2.69 -6.04 6.84
C TYR A 90 -1.71 -7.07 6.28
N PHE A 91 -0.64 -6.63 5.60
CA PHE A 91 0.47 -7.52 5.24
C PHE A 91 1.43 -7.64 6.42
N ALA A 92 1.37 -8.74 7.17
CA ALA A 92 2.18 -8.89 8.38
C ALA A 92 3.60 -9.38 8.12
N HIS A 93 3.83 -10.05 6.99
CA HIS A 93 5.14 -10.61 6.62
C HIS A 93 5.72 -11.52 7.71
N ILE A 94 4.93 -12.46 8.24
CA ILE A 94 5.36 -13.38 9.31
C ILE A 94 5.26 -14.88 8.99
N PHE A 95 4.67 -15.25 7.85
CA PHE A 95 4.38 -16.65 7.50
C PHE A 95 5.46 -17.36 6.65
N LYS A 96 6.64 -16.76 6.50
CA LYS A 96 7.76 -17.26 5.66
C LYS A 96 9.10 -17.31 6.43
N GLY A 97 9.05 -17.44 7.75
CA GLY A 97 10.25 -17.54 8.60
C GLY A 97 10.94 -16.20 8.85
N GLN A 98 10.21 -15.09 8.78
CA GLN A 98 10.76 -13.76 9.03
C GLN A 98 11.14 -13.57 10.51
N GLU A 99 12.16 -12.75 10.74
CA GLU A 99 12.53 -12.28 12.07
C GLU A 99 11.34 -11.54 12.72
N GLY A 100 11.19 -11.68 14.05
CA GLY A 100 10.08 -11.06 14.79
C GLY A 100 8.72 -11.79 14.70
N ALA A 101 8.56 -12.78 13.82
CA ALA A 101 7.30 -13.51 13.64
C ALA A 101 6.75 -14.10 14.96
N LYS A 102 7.62 -14.76 15.75
CA LYS A 102 7.24 -15.32 17.06
C LYS A 102 6.70 -14.25 18.01
N GLY A 103 7.36 -13.09 18.08
CA GLY A 103 6.93 -11.98 18.92
C GLY A 103 5.54 -11.46 18.54
N LEU A 104 5.28 -11.34 17.23
CA LEU A 104 3.95 -10.91 16.77
C LEU A 104 2.86 -11.95 17.07
N PHE A 105 3.14 -13.25 16.91
CA PHE A 105 2.19 -14.30 17.32
C PHE A 105 1.89 -14.24 18.82
N GLU A 106 2.90 -13.99 19.67
CA GLU A 106 2.69 -13.84 21.11
C GLU A 106 1.83 -12.64 21.46
N ARG A 107 1.93 -11.52 20.73
CA ARG A 107 1.07 -10.33 20.92
C ARG A 107 -0.40 -10.64 20.63
N PHE A 108 -0.69 -11.31 19.51
CA PHE A 108 -2.05 -11.76 19.19
C PHE A 108 -2.55 -12.81 20.19
N ARG A 109 -1.71 -13.79 20.56
CA ARG A 109 -2.06 -14.82 21.55
C ARG A 109 -2.42 -14.23 22.90
N SER A 110 -1.65 -13.23 23.36
CA SER A 110 -1.86 -12.58 24.66
C SER A 110 -3.04 -11.61 24.66
N GLY A 111 -3.34 -10.97 23.51
CA GLY A 111 -4.47 -10.05 23.39
C GLY A 111 -5.80 -10.72 23.03
N GLY A 112 -5.78 -11.92 22.45
CA GLY A 112 -6.98 -12.61 21.97
C GLY A 112 -7.46 -12.16 20.58
N GLY A 113 -6.77 -11.19 19.96
CA GLY A 113 -7.07 -10.72 18.62
C GLY A 113 -6.70 -11.71 17.51
N LYS A 114 -7.06 -11.36 16.27
CA LYS A 114 -6.83 -12.20 15.10
C LYS A 114 -6.14 -11.44 13.99
N LEU A 115 -5.30 -12.13 13.23
CA LEU A 115 -4.66 -11.61 12.03
C LEU A 115 -5.30 -12.22 10.77
N PHE A 116 -5.78 -11.37 9.88
CA PHE A 116 -6.23 -11.70 8.53
C PHE A 116 -5.21 -11.13 7.53
N ASP A 117 -4.18 -11.90 7.21
CA ASP A 117 -3.08 -11.41 6.39
C ASP A 117 -3.48 -11.25 4.91
N LEU A 118 -3.35 -10.02 4.40
CA LEU A 118 -3.69 -9.67 3.02
C LEU A 118 -2.87 -10.42 1.97
N GLU A 119 -1.68 -10.92 2.32
CA GLU A 119 -0.87 -11.72 1.43
C GLU A 119 -1.52 -13.06 1.07
N PHE A 120 -2.28 -13.62 2.00
CA PHE A 120 -2.87 -14.95 1.89
C PHE A 120 -4.38 -14.92 1.62
N LEU A 121 -4.95 -13.72 1.40
CA LEU A 121 -6.33 -13.57 0.99
C LEU A 121 -6.50 -14.00 -0.48
N MET A 122 -7.18 -15.13 -0.68
CA MET A 122 -7.43 -15.74 -1.98
C MET A 122 -8.93 -15.79 -2.29
N ASP A 123 -9.25 -15.78 -3.58
CA ASP A 123 -10.59 -16.10 -4.08
C ASP A 123 -10.83 -17.62 -4.12
N GLU A 124 -12.03 -18.02 -4.53
CA GLU A 124 -12.44 -19.42 -4.67
C GLU A 124 -11.59 -20.23 -5.67
N ASN A 125 -10.84 -19.55 -6.54
CA ASN A 125 -9.94 -20.15 -7.52
C ASN A 125 -8.47 -20.12 -7.05
N ASN A 126 -8.21 -19.91 -5.75
CA ASN A 126 -6.87 -19.76 -5.16
C ASN A 126 -6.04 -18.61 -5.76
N ARG A 127 -6.69 -17.59 -6.32
CA ARG A 127 -5.99 -16.39 -6.82
C ARG A 127 -5.99 -15.34 -5.73
N ARG A 128 -4.81 -14.78 -5.45
CA ARG A 128 -4.67 -13.65 -4.53
C ARG A 128 -5.54 -12.46 -4.96
N VAL A 129 -6.40 -12.02 -4.03
CA VAL A 129 -7.34 -10.90 -4.20
C VAL A 129 -6.60 -9.57 -4.19
N ALA A 130 -5.68 -9.37 -3.24
CA ALA A 130 -4.87 -8.16 -3.12
C ALA A 130 -3.44 -8.38 -3.62
N ALA A 131 -3.05 -7.67 -4.68
CA ALA A 131 -1.67 -7.68 -5.17
C ALA A 131 -1.30 -6.39 -5.92
N PHE A 132 -0.05 -5.96 -5.74
CA PHE A 132 0.49 -4.73 -6.33
C PHE A 132 1.27 -4.95 -7.64
N GLY A 133 1.23 -6.18 -8.18
CA GLY A 133 2.13 -6.60 -9.27
C GLY A 133 2.10 -5.69 -10.50
N ARG A 134 0.92 -5.27 -10.96
CA ARG A 134 0.79 -4.39 -12.13
C ARG A 134 1.51 -3.05 -11.93
N TRP A 135 1.31 -2.41 -10.79
CA TRP A 135 1.96 -1.14 -10.47
C TRP A 135 3.47 -1.31 -10.22
N ALA A 136 3.90 -2.44 -9.66
CA ALA A 136 5.32 -2.75 -9.52
C ALA A 136 6.02 -2.83 -10.89
N GLY A 137 5.39 -3.47 -11.87
CA GLY A 137 5.89 -3.51 -13.25
C GLY A 137 5.92 -2.12 -13.90
N PHE A 138 4.80 -1.39 -13.80
CA PHE A 138 4.68 -0.05 -14.37
C PHE A 138 5.73 0.94 -13.84
N VAL A 139 5.89 1.00 -12.52
CA VAL A 139 6.90 1.88 -11.90
C VAL A 139 8.32 1.37 -12.17
N GLY A 140 8.55 0.06 -12.14
CA GLY A 140 9.85 -0.53 -12.46
C GLY A 140 10.31 -0.23 -13.89
N ALA A 141 9.40 -0.34 -14.87
CA ALA A 141 9.67 0.04 -16.25
C ALA A 141 9.95 1.54 -16.39
N ALA A 142 9.15 2.39 -15.75
CA ALA A 142 9.37 3.84 -15.75
C ALA A 142 10.75 4.22 -15.16
N MET A 143 11.16 3.60 -14.05
CA MET A 143 12.48 3.80 -13.44
C MET A 143 13.62 3.34 -14.37
N ALA A 144 13.45 2.22 -15.06
CA ALA A 144 14.44 1.72 -16.01
C ALA A 144 14.60 2.66 -17.22
N VAL A 145 13.48 3.16 -17.76
CA VAL A 145 13.48 4.13 -18.87
C VAL A 145 14.08 5.47 -18.43
N ASP A 146 13.71 5.96 -17.24
CA ASP A 146 14.32 7.17 -16.67
C ASP A 146 15.83 7.02 -16.55
N ARG A 147 16.30 5.90 -15.98
CA ARG A 147 17.73 5.64 -15.85
C ARG A 147 18.44 5.56 -17.20
N TYR A 148 17.80 4.96 -18.21
CA TYR A 148 18.32 4.92 -19.58
C TYR A 148 18.57 6.34 -20.12
N TYR A 149 17.58 7.24 -19.99
CA TYR A 149 17.72 8.61 -20.46
C TYR A 149 18.73 9.42 -19.63
N GLN A 150 18.81 9.22 -18.30
CA GLN A 150 19.84 9.83 -17.47
C GLN A 150 21.26 9.45 -17.94
N LYS A 151 21.50 8.18 -18.27
CA LYS A 151 22.80 7.74 -18.81
C LYS A 151 23.14 8.41 -20.13
N HIS A 152 22.18 8.55 -21.03
CA HIS A 152 22.38 9.20 -22.33
C HIS A 152 22.58 10.72 -22.21
N ALA A 153 22.07 11.33 -21.15
CA ALA A 153 22.35 12.71 -20.77
C ALA A 153 23.69 12.90 -20.01
N GLY A 154 24.50 11.84 -19.86
CA GLY A 154 25.81 11.91 -19.20
C GLY A 154 25.81 11.72 -17.68
N THR A 155 24.66 11.39 -17.06
CA THR A 155 24.59 11.18 -15.60
C THR A 155 25.20 9.84 -15.19
N LYS A 156 26.33 9.87 -14.47
CA LYS A 156 27.07 8.68 -14.04
C LYS A 156 26.31 7.83 -13.02
N HIS A 157 25.71 8.44 -12.00
CA HIS A 157 24.94 7.74 -10.97
C HIS A 157 23.43 7.94 -11.16
N ALA A 158 22.63 7.00 -10.68
CA ALA A 158 21.17 7.16 -10.71
C ALA A 158 20.76 8.28 -9.76
N LEU A 159 20.00 9.25 -10.27
CA LEU A 159 19.37 10.25 -9.41
C LEU A 159 18.19 9.63 -8.64
N PRO A 160 17.86 10.13 -7.43
CA PRO A 160 16.70 9.65 -6.69
C PRO A 160 15.42 9.73 -7.52
N PHE A 161 14.65 8.65 -7.53
CA PHE A 161 13.35 8.62 -8.17
C PHE A 161 12.30 9.19 -7.21
N LYS A 162 11.46 10.11 -7.69
CA LYS A 162 10.40 10.71 -6.89
C LYS A 162 9.10 9.91 -7.00
N TYR A 163 8.19 10.13 -6.06
CA TYR A 163 6.79 9.70 -6.19
C TYR A 163 6.00 10.70 -7.05
N PHE A 164 4.85 10.25 -7.53
CA PHE A 164 3.94 11.04 -8.37
C PHE A 164 2.52 10.94 -7.81
N GLU A 165 1.76 12.02 -7.89
CA GLU A 165 0.37 12.05 -7.40
C GLU A 165 -0.55 11.14 -8.21
N ASN A 166 -0.23 10.95 -9.50
CA ASN A 166 -0.97 10.07 -10.40
C ASN A 166 -0.06 9.51 -11.51
N LYS A 167 -0.59 8.55 -12.26
CA LYS A 167 0.13 7.87 -13.35
C LYS A 167 0.49 8.80 -14.51
N ASP A 168 -0.34 9.81 -14.77
CA ASP A 168 -0.21 10.65 -15.96
C ASP A 168 0.98 11.60 -15.79
N LEU A 169 1.17 12.16 -14.59
CA LEU A 169 2.36 12.94 -14.22
C LEU A 169 3.65 12.12 -14.33
N LEU A 170 3.62 10.83 -13.98
CA LEU A 170 4.77 9.95 -14.17
C LEU A 170 5.06 9.74 -15.67
N ILE A 171 4.04 9.53 -16.49
CA ILE A 171 4.19 9.36 -17.94
C ILE A 171 4.75 10.65 -18.57
N GLU A 172 4.22 11.81 -18.19
CA GLU A 172 4.70 13.12 -18.64
C GLU A 172 6.17 13.33 -18.29
N TYR A 173 6.58 13.02 -17.06
CA TYR A 173 7.98 13.09 -16.63
C TYR A 173 8.92 12.24 -17.49
N ILE A 174 8.50 11.04 -17.89
CA ILE A 174 9.29 10.20 -18.79
C ILE A 174 9.30 10.76 -20.21
N ARG A 175 8.17 11.27 -20.71
CA ARG A 175 8.05 11.86 -22.05
C ARG A 175 8.94 13.09 -22.23
N GLU A 176 9.01 13.97 -21.23
CA GLU A 176 9.90 15.15 -21.25
C GLU A 176 11.37 14.76 -21.42
N LYS A 177 11.79 13.65 -20.82
CA LYS A 177 13.15 13.12 -20.99
C LYS A 177 13.35 12.49 -22.35
N GLN A 178 12.36 11.75 -22.84
CA GLN A 178 12.38 11.16 -24.17
C GLN A 178 12.55 12.21 -25.26
N GLN A 179 11.87 13.36 -25.16
CA GLN A 179 11.96 14.45 -26.15
C GLN A 179 13.37 15.06 -26.25
N LYS A 180 14.19 14.94 -25.21
CA LYS A 180 15.57 15.45 -25.17
C LYS A 180 16.58 14.46 -25.74
N GLN A 181 16.14 13.32 -26.28
CA GLN A 181 16.98 12.20 -26.64
C GLN A 181 16.67 11.73 -28.07
N ASN A 182 17.73 11.46 -28.83
CA ASN A 182 17.62 10.99 -30.23
C ASN A 182 17.54 9.45 -30.34
N LYS A 183 17.51 8.72 -29.22
CA LYS A 183 17.51 7.25 -29.18
C LYS A 183 16.47 6.73 -28.20
N HIS A 184 15.74 5.69 -28.62
CA HIS A 184 14.78 4.98 -27.78
C HIS A 184 15.36 3.67 -27.25
N PRO A 185 15.04 3.28 -26.00
CA PRO A 185 15.50 2.01 -25.45
C PRO A 185 14.81 0.83 -26.16
N LYS A 186 15.55 -0.27 -26.31
CA LYS A 186 14.97 -1.60 -26.56
C LYS A 186 14.89 -2.32 -25.22
N SER A 187 13.78 -3.01 -24.96
CA SER A 187 13.54 -3.71 -23.69
C SER A 187 13.26 -5.20 -23.90
N ILE A 188 13.61 -6.00 -22.90
CA ILE A 188 13.23 -7.41 -22.78
C ILE A 188 12.51 -7.55 -21.43
N ILE A 189 11.32 -8.15 -21.43
CA ILE A 189 10.53 -8.41 -20.22
C ILE A 189 10.42 -9.91 -20.02
N ILE A 190 11.15 -10.44 -19.04
CA ILE A 190 11.01 -11.85 -18.62
C ILE A 190 9.80 -11.93 -17.68
N GLY A 191 8.85 -12.83 -17.99
CA GLY A 191 7.58 -12.93 -17.25
C GLY A 191 6.48 -11.98 -17.73
N ALA A 192 6.52 -11.55 -19.00
CA ALA A 192 5.60 -10.57 -19.61
C ALA A 192 4.09 -10.85 -19.43
N LYS A 193 3.70 -12.13 -19.31
CA LYS A 193 2.29 -12.55 -19.16
C LYS A 193 1.74 -12.40 -17.73
N GLY A 194 2.59 -12.18 -16.73
CA GLY A 194 2.17 -11.98 -15.34
C GLY A 194 1.74 -10.55 -15.06
N ARG A 195 1.10 -10.31 -13.90
CA ARG A 195 0.64 -8.97 -13.48
C ARG A 195 1.75 -7.91 -13.60
N CYS A 196 2.96 -8.24 -13.15
CA CYS A 196 4.14 -7.36 -13.25
C CYS A 196 4.56 -7.13 -14.70
N GLY A 197 4.74 -8.20 -15.47
CA GLY A 197 5.14 -8.11 -16.87
C GLY A 197 4.15 -7.35 -17.76
N SER A 198 2.84 -7.42 -17.46
CA SER A 198 1.81 -6.65 -18.18
C SER A 198 1.69 -5.20 -17.70
N GLY A 199 2.27 -4.88 -16.54
CA GLY A 199 2.36 -3.50 -16.06
C GLY A 199 3.57 -2.76 -16.64
N ALA A 200 4.67 -3.47 -16.84
CA ALA A 200 5.89 -3.01 -17.51
C ALA A 200 5.68 -2.80 -19.01
#